data_AF-A0A938P5K9-F1
#
_entry.id   AF-A0A938P5K9-F1
#
_cell.length_a   1.000
_cell.length_b   1.000
_cell.length_c   1.000
_cell.angle_alpha   90.00
_cell.angle_beta   90.00
_cell.angle_gamma   90.00
#
_symmetry.space_group_name_H-M   'P 1'
#
loop_
_entity.id
_entity.type
_entity.pdbx_description
1 polymer ?
#
loop_
_entity_poly.entity_id
_entity_poly.type
_entity_poly.pdbx_seq_one_letter_code
_entity_poly.pdbx_strand_id
1 'polypeptide(L)'
;MNTKSNKQSREAESLSQRMERLAGGSAKRGVRDAQDLVYDAWEAADSDEAFDLLTQAVELDPTNVDAWLGLMRYEPLDGKDEVVFLRRLVALGEKNLGKKVFREGKGIFWGLFETRPYMRARSRLATCLKAAGRLEESVAEHEGMLELCPGDDPG
;
A
#
# COMPACT_ATOMS: atom_id res chain seq x y z
N MET A 1 46.78 -18.26 5.60
CA MET A 1 46.80 -16.80 5.43
C MET A 1 45.77 -16.40 4.39
N ASN A 2 44.76 -15.65 4.83
CA ASN A 2 43.79 -14.82 4.12
C ASN A 2 43.16 -15.31 2.79
N THR A 3 41.98 -15.90 2.91
CA THR A 3 40.87 -15.60 2.00
C THR A 3 39.93 -14.60 2.71
N LYS A 4 40.09 -13.31 2.42
CA LYS A 4 39.08 -12.31 2.77
C LYS A 4 37.85 -12.62 1.91
N SER A 5 36.88 -13.30 2.50
CA SER A 5 35.53 -13.38 1.95
C SER A 5 34.98 -11.96 1.90
N ASN A 6 34.96 -11.37 0.71
CA ASN A 6 34.35 -10.08 0.46
C ASN A 6 32.83 -10.28 0.46
N LYS A 7 32.27 -10.50 1.65
CA LYS A 7 30.84 -10.41 1.90
C LYS A 7 30.51 -8.93 1.95
N GLN A 8 30.51 -8.28 0.78
CA GLN A 8 29.72 -7.07 0.61
C GLN A 8 28.29 -7.48 0.93
N SER A 9 27.82 -7.10 2.10
CA SER A 9 26.40 -7.04 2.42
C SER A 9 25.78 -6.21 1.29
N ARG A 10 25.09 -6.88 0.35
CA ARG A 10 24.10 -6.19 -0.46
C ARG A 10 23.09 -5.68 0.55
N GLU A 11 23.12 -4.38 0.83
CA GLU A 11 22.03 -3.74 1.54
C GLU A 11 20.74 -4.16 0.84
N ALA A 12 19.83 -4.77 1.59
CA ALA A 12 18.54 -5.14 1.04
C ALA A 12 17.89 -3.86 0.49
N GLU A 13 17.41 -3.91 -0.75
CA GLU A 13 16.71 -2.79 -1.38
C GLU A 13 15.52 -2.40 -0.49
N SER A 14 15.47 -1.14 -0.05
CA SER A 14 14.33 -0.63 0.74
C SER A 14 13.04 -0.63 -0.08
N LEU A 15 11.88 -0.66 0.60
CA LEU A 15 10.58 -0.55 -0.05
C LEU A 15 10.48 0.65 -1.00
N SER A 16 10.99 1.81 -0.58
CA SER A 16 10.98 3.04 -1.39
C SER A 16 11.80 2.87 -2.68
N GLN A 17 13.01 2.30 -2.58
CA GLN A 17 13.86 2.04 -3.75
C GLN A 17 13.22 1.01 -4.68
N ARG A 18 12.62 -0.06 -4.12
CA ARG A 18 11.90 -1.08 -4.87
C ARG A 18 10.72 -0.47 -5.63
N MET A 19 9.93 0.37 -4.97
CA MET A 19 8.79 1.06 -5.58
C MET A 19 9.24 1.97 -6.72
N GLU A 20 10.32 2.73 -6.54
CA GLU A 20 10.87 3.61 -7.58
C GLU A 20 11.40 2.83 -8.79
N ARG A 21 12.09 1.72 -8.56
CA ARG A 21 12.55 0.82 -9.63
C ARG A 21 11.39 0.22 -10.41
N LEU A 22 10.32 -0.19 -9.72
CA LEU A 22 9.14 -0.80 -10.33
C LEU A 22 8.18 0.22 -10.95
N ALA A 23 8.20 1.49 -10.55
CA ALA A 23 7.32 2.55 -11.07
C ALA A 23 7.49 2.81 -12.59
N GLY A 24 8.60 2.38 -13.19
CA GLY A 24 8.80 2.39 -14.64
C GLY A 24 8.15 1.21 -15.39
N GLY A 25 7.66 0.20 -14.67
CA GLY A 25 6.94 -0.94 -15.22
C GLY A 25 5.45 -0.66 -15.40
N SER A 26 4.90 -0.97 -16.56
CA SER A 26 3.45 -0.98 -16.76
C SER A 26 2.82 -2.21 -16.11
N ALA A 27 1.64 -2.07 -15.51
CA ALA A 27 0.81 -3.19 -15.06
C ALA A 27 0.72 -4.25 -16.16
N LYS A 28 1.19 -5.47 -15.89
CA LYS A 28 1.12 -6.56 -16.84
C LYS A 28 -0.22 -7.27 -16.65
N ARG A 29 -1.03 -7.33 -17.70
CA ARG A 29 -2.24 -8.16 -17.70
C ARG A 29 -1.83 -9.63 -17.80
N GLY A 30 -1.75 -10.29 -16.64
CA GLY A 30 -1.61 -11.74 -16.50
C GLY A 30 -2.95 -12.46 -16.42
N VAL A 31 -2.93 -13.79 -16.27
CA VAL A 31 -4.13 -14.61 -16.02
C VAL A 31 -4.66 -14.44 -14.59
N ARG A 32 -3.78 -14.06 -13.66
CA ARG A 32 -4.09 -13.74 -12.26
C ARG A 32 -3.89 -12.24 -12.04
N ASP A 33 -4.81 -11.60 -11.33
CA ASP A 33 -4.70 -10.18 -10.95
C ASP A 33 -3.72 -10.03 -9.78
N ALA A 34 -2.98 -8.93 -9.70
CA ALA A 34 -2.16 -8.61 -8.53
C ALA A 34 -3.01 -8.53 -7.26
N GLN A 35 -4.26 -8.09 -7.36
CA GLN A 35 -5.17 -8.06 -6.21
C GLN A 35 -5.52 -9.46 -5.71
N ASP A 36 -5.63 -10.46 -6.58
CA ASP A 36 -5.91 -11.84 -6.16
C ASP A 36 -4.74 -12.40 -5.33
N LEU A 37 -3.49 -12.08 -5.72
CA LEU A 37 -2.30 -12.45 -4.94
C LEU A 37 -2.30 -11.79 -3.56
N VAL A 38 -2.81 -10.56 -3.44
CA VAL A 38 -2.96 -9.90 -2.15
C VAL A 38 -4.00 -10.61 -1.28
N TYR A 39 -5.13 -11.03 -1.85
CA TYR A 39 -6.15 -11.77 -1.11
C TYR A 39 -5.62 -13.13 -0.65
N ASP A 40 -4.93 -13.86 -1.53
CA ASP A 40 -4.25 -15.11 -1.16
C ASP A 40 -3.24 -14.87 -0.02
N ALA A 41 -2.50 -13.75 -0.05
CA ALA A 41 -1.55 -13.40 1.01
C ALA A 41 -2.20 -13.06 2.35
N TRP A 42 -3.46 -12.60 2.37
CA TRP A 42 -4.19 -12.34 3.61
C TRP A 42 -4.74 -13.62 4.24
N GLU A 43 -5.01 -14.64 3.42
CA GLU A 43 -5.49 -15.96 3.87
C GLU A 43 -4.36 -16.98 4.10
N ALA A 44 -3.13 -16.65 3.69
CA ALA A 44 -1.97 -17.51 3.86
C ALA A 44 -1.69 -17.77 5.35
N ALA A 45 -1.50 -19.05 5.70
CA ALA A 45 -1.19 -19.47 7.07
C ALA A 45 0.28 -19.21 7.42
N ASP A 46 1.16 -19.17 6.42
CA ASP A 46 2.59 -19.00 6.57
C ASP A 46 3.01 -17.56 6.23
N SER A 47 3.87 -16.98 7.06
CA SER A 47 4.32 -15.60 6.89
C SER A 47 5.22 -15.39 5.68
N ASP A 48 6.04 -16.40 5.34
CA ASP A 48 6.95 -16.33 4.21
C ASP A 48 6.16 -16.47 2.89
N GLU A 49 5.17 -17.36 2.86
CA GLU A 49 4.21 -17.48 1.75
C GLU A 49 3.46 -16.15 1.51
N ALA A 50 2.93 -15.53 2.57
CA ALA A 50 2.27 -14.24 2.47
C ALA A 50 3.21 -13.15 1.92
N PHE A 51 4.47 -13.13 2.37
CA PHE A 51 5.48 -12.20 1.88
C PHE A 51 5.81 -12.42 0.40
N ASP A 52 5.96 -13.67 -0.03
CA ASP A 52 6.24 -14.04 -1.42
C ASP A 52 5.09 -13.66 -2.36
N LEU A 53 3.84 -13.87 -1.93
CA LEU A 53 2.64 -13.49 -2.68
C LEU A 53 2.55 -11.97 -2.85
N LEU A 54 2.81 -11.20 -1.78
CA LEU A 54 2.83 -9.74 -1.84
C LEU A 54 3.96 -9.20 -2.71
N THR A 55 5.13 -9.84 -2.67
CA THR A 55 6.27 -9.50 -3.53
C THR A 55 5.93 -9.75 -5.00
N GLN A 56 5.31 -10.89 -5.32
CA GLN A 56 4.82 -11.18 -6.66
C GLN A 56 3.76 -10.17 -7.12
N ALA A 57 2.86 -9.74 -6.22
CA ALA A 57 1.82 -8.77 -6.54
C ALA A 57 2.40 -7.42 -6.98
N VAL A 58 3.39 -6.87 -6.27
CA VAL A 58 4.03 -5.59 -6.66
C VAL A 58 4.88 -5.70 -7.92
N GLU A 59 5.45 -6.88 -8.21
CA GLU A 59 6.18 -7.11 -9.46
C GLU A 59 5.25 -7.23 -10.68
N LEU A 60 4.05 -7.79 -10.47
CA LEU A 60 3.03 -7.93 -11.49
C LEU A 60 2.32 -6.60 -11.79
N ASP A 61 1.89 -5.90 -10.75
CA ASP A 61 1.31 -4.57 -10.82
C ASP A 61 1.92 -3.66 -9.74
N PRO A 62 2.94 -2.85 -10.11
CA PRO A 62 3.55 -1.87 -9.21
C PRO A 62 2.58 -0.78 -8.75
N THR A 63 1.40 -0.67 -9.37
CA THR A 63 0.38 0.30 -8.98
C THR A 63 -0.60 -0.25 -7.93
N ASN A 64 -0.52 -1.54 -7.57
CA ASN A 64 -1.40 -2.14 -6.57
C ASN A 64 -1.09 -1.62 -5.16
N VAL A 65 -1.98 -0.80 -4.60
CA VAL A 65 -1.79 -0.14 -3.30
C VAL A 65 -1.77 -1.14 -2.15
N ASP A 66 -2.64 -2.16 -2.16
CA ASP A 66 -2.69 -3.11 -1.04
C ASP A 66 -1.44 -4.00 -0.98
N ALA A 67 -0.88 -4.36 -2.14
CA ALA A 67 0.35 -5.14 -2.18
C ALA A 67 1.49 -4.42 -1.44
N TRP A 68 1.65 -3.11 -1.71
CA TRP A 68 2.61 -2.28 -0.98
C TRP A 68 2.27 -2.14 0.50
N LEU A 69 1.00 -1.90 0.86
CA LEU A 69 0.57 -1.86 2.26
C LEU A 69 0.87 -3.18 2.99
N GLY A 70 0.69 -4.31 2.31
CA GLY A 70 1.00 -5.64 2.84
C GLY A 70 2.49 -5.81 3.12
N LEU A 71 3.35 -5.44 2.16
CA LEU A 71 4.81 -5.56 2.31
C LEU A 71 5.36 -4.75 3.49
N MET A 72 4.75 -3.60 3.82
CA MET A 72 5.16 -2.81 4.99
C MET A 72 5.00 -3.56 6.34
N ARG A 73 4.31 -4.70 6.39
CA ARG A 73 4.27 -5.55 7.60
C ARG A 73 5.55 -6.35 7.79
N TYR A 74 6.25 -6.67 6.71
CA TYR A 74 7.46 -7.50 6.68
C TYR A 74 8.72 -6.64 6.54
N GLU A 75 8.59 -5.49 5.90
CA GLU A 75 9.65 -4.50 5.71
C GLU A 75 9.25 -3.18 6.42
N PRO A 76 9.28 -3.13 7.77
CA PRO A 76 8.82 -1.96 8.51
C PRO A 76 9.73 -0.75 8.23
N LEU A 77 9.10 0.40 8.03
CA LEU A 77 9.76 1.69 7.87
C LEU A 77 9.82 2.41 9.22
N ASP A 78 10.77 3.34 9.36
CA ASP A 78 10.79 4.22 10.53
C ASP A 78 9.58 5.18 10.50
N GLY A 79 9.23 5.79 11.64
CA GLY A 79 7.99 6.57 11.73
C GLY A 79 7.88 7.74 10.75
N LYS A 80 9.00 8.33 10.28
CA LYS A 80 8.96 9.42 9.30
C LYS A 80 8.84 8.87 7.88
N ASP A 81 9.64 7.85 7.56
CA ASP A 81 9.64 7.19 6.27
C ASP A 81 8.34 6.43 6.02
N GLU A 82 7.72 5.85 7.05
CA GLU A 82 6.41 5.21 6.97
C GLU A 82 5.33 6.22 6.56
N VAL A 83 5.31 7.41 7.18
CA VAL A 83 4.37 8.48 6.80
C VAL A 83 4.62 8.94 5.37
N VAL A 84 5.88 9.12 4.96
CA VAL A 84 6.23 9.50 3.58
C VAL A 84 5.76 8.44 2.59
N PHE A 85 6.01 7.16 2.88
CA PHE A 85 5.62 6.06 2.02
C PHE A 85 4.09 5.91 1.93
N LEU A 86 3.37 6.01 3.04
CA LEU A 86 1.91 5.99 3.06
C LEU A 86 1.29 7.14 2.27
N ARG A 87 1.87 8.35 2.35
CA ARG A 87 1.44 9.47 1.50
C ARG A 87 1.61 9.17 0.00
N ARG A 88 2.68 8.49 -0.39
CA ARG A 88 2.87 8.02 -1.78
C ARG A 88 1.80 7.00 -2.18
N LEU A 89 1.45 6.06 -1.30
CA LEU A 89 0.42 5.06 -1.56
C LEU A 89 -0.98 5.68 -1.69
N VAL A 90 -1.31 6.66 -0.86
CA VAL A 90 -2.56 7.43 -0.98
C VAL A 90 -2.62 8.11 -2.35
N ALA A 91 -1.57 8.85 -2.73
CA ALA A 91 -1.51 9.52 -4.03
C ALA A 91 -1.56 8.55 -5.23
N LEU A 92 -0.94 7.37 -5.11
CA LEU A 92 -1.02 6.30 -6.10
C LEU A 92 -2.46 5.80 -6.26
N GLY A 93 -3.16 5.55 -5.14
CA GLY A 93 -4.57 5.17 -5.15
C GLY A 93 -5.46 6.22 -5.81
N GLU A 94 -5.27 7.51 -5.51
CA GLU A 94 -6.02 8.61 -6.15
C GLU A 94 -5.81 8.63 -7.66
N LYS A 95 -4.56 8.44 -8.09
CA LYS A 95 -4.21 8.40 -9.51
C LYS A 95 -4.85 7.20 -10.22
N ASN A 96 -4.83 6.03 -9.60
CA ASN A 96 -5.39 4.81 -10.19
C ASN A 96 -6.91 4.89 -10.35
N LEU A 97 -7.62 5.44 -9.36
CA LEU A 97 -9.07 5.58 -9.36
C LEU A 97 -9.55 6.65 -10.35
N GLY A 98 -8.81 7.77 -10.43
CA GLY A 98 -9.17 8.90 -11.28
C GLY A 98 -10.43 9.64 -10.83
N LYS A 99 -10.58 10.89 -11.30
CA LYS A 99 -11.59 11.84 -10.81
C LYS A 99 -13.05 11.37 -10.94
N LYS A 100 -13.34 10.44 -11.85
CA LYS A 100 -14.70 9.94 -12.10
C LYS A 100 -15.20 9.11 -10.92
N VAL A 101 -14.37 8.19 -10.41
CA VAL A 101 -14.74 7.32 -9.27
C VAL A 101 -15.02 8.14 -8.01
N PHE A 102 -14.21 9.17 -7.73
CA PHE A 102 -14.46 10.08 -6.60
C PHE A 102 -15.79 10.85 -6.71
N ARG A 103 -16.21 11.20 -7.92
CA ARG A 103 -17.46 11.92 -8.13
C ARG A 103 -18.68 11.01 -8.01
N GLU A 104 -18.59 9.82 -8.59
CA GLU A 104 -19.73 8.89 -8.71
C GLU A 104 -19.86 7.96 -7.51
N GLY A 105 -18.76 7.64 -6.82
CA GLY A 105 -18.74 6.73 -5.68
C GLY A 105 -18.99 7.39 -4.33
N LYS A 106 -19.17 8.72 -4.25
CA LYS A 106 -19.42 9.41 -2.98
C LYS A 106 -20.70 8.88 -2.32
N GLY A 107 -20.60 8.43 -1.07
CA GLY A 107 -21.70 7.81 -0.31
C GLY A 107 -21.74 6.28 -0.37
N ILE A 108 -21.03 5.64 -1.31
CA ILE A 108 -20.90 4.18 -1.42
C ILE A 108 -19.43 3.76 -1.58
N PHE A 109 -18.52 4.64 -1.20
CA PHE A 109 -17.12 4.55 -1.57
C PHE A 109 -16.42 3.37 -0.91
N TRP A 110 -16.91 2.84 0.22
CA TRP A 110 -16.40 1.60 0.82
C TRP A 110 -17.03 0.35 0.18
N GLY A 111 -18.27 0.47 -0.28
CA GLY A 111 -18.99 -0.56 -1.02
C GLY A 111 -18.37 -0.90 -2.39
N LEU A 112 -17.68 0.04 -3.02
CA LEU A 112 -16.91 -0.19 -4.26
C LEU A 112 -15.61 -0.94 -3.92
N PHE A 113 -15.32 -2.06 -4.58
CA PHE A 113 -14.12 -2.85 -4.26
C PHE A 113 -12.83 -2.15 -4.70
N GLU A 114 -12.87 -1.47 -5.85
CA GLU A 114 -11.73 -0.80 -6.47
C GLU A 114 -11.17 0.35 -5.62
N THR A 115 -11.98 0.95 -4.76
CA THR A 115 -11.63 2.10 -3.89
C THR A 115 -11.06 1.68 -2.53
N ARG A 116 -11.29 0.43 -2.11
CA ARG A 116 -10.85 -0.06 -0.80
C ARG A 116 -9.34 0.03 -0.57
N PRO A 117 -8.46 -0.25 -1.56
CA PRO A 117 -7.02 -0.07 -1.37
C PRO A 117 -6.64 1.37 -1.00
N TYR A 118 -7.27 2.36 -1.64
CA TYR A 118 -7.08 3.78 -1.30
C TYR A 118 -7.57 4.10 0.11
N MET A 119 -8.76 3.61 0.49
CA MET A 119 -9.32 3.86 1.83
C MET A 119 -8.49 3.20 2.94
N ARG A 120 -7.95 1.99 2.70
CA ARG A 120 -7.01 1.34 3.62
C ARG A 120 -5.70 2.12 3.75
N ALA A 121 -5.16 2.65 2.65
CA ALA A 121 -3.95 3.49 2.70
C ALA A 121 -4.17 4.76 3.54
N ARG A 122 -5.32 5.44 3.36
CA ARG A 122 -5.68 6.62 4.18
C ARG A 122 -5.87 6.29 5.64
N SER A 123 -6.56 5.19 5.95
CA SER A 123 -6.76 4.72 7.32
C SER A 123 -5.42 4.46 8.03
N ARG A 124 -4.49 3.77 7.35
CA ARG A 124 -3.16 3.50 7.88
C ARG A 124 -2.35 4.79 8.05
N LEU A 125 -2.38 5.70 7.08
CA LEU A 125 -1.74 7.02 7.19
C LEU A 125 -2.26 7.80 8.39
N ALA A 126 -3.58 7.85 8.57
CA ALA A 126 -4.21 8.57 9.66
C ALA A 126 -3.79 7.99 11.02
N THR A 127 -3.69 6.67 11.13
CA THR A 127 -3.21 5.97 12.33
C THR A 127 -1.74 6.28 12.63
N CYS A 128 -0.85 6.22 11.62
CA CYS A 128 0.56 6.56 11.79
C CYS A 128 0.77 8.04 12.16
N LEU A 129 0.02 8.96 11.55
CA LEU A 129 0.06 10.39 11.89
C LEU A 129 -0.37 10.63 13.35
N LYS A 130 -1.42 9.96 13.81
CA LYS A 130 -1.88 10.02 15.20
C LYS A 130 -0.81 9.52 16.16
N ALA A 131 -0.20 8.37 15.87
CA ALA A 131 0.88 7.81 16.70
C ALA A 131 2.11 8.73 16.76
N ALA A 132 2.39 9.47 15.70
CA ALA A 132 3.45 10.48 15.64
C ALA A 132 3.09 11.82 16.30
N GLY A 133 1.90 11.97 16.90
CA GLY A 133 1.44 13.21 17.53
C GLY A 133 1.00 14.30 16.53
N ARG A 134 0.90 13.97 15.24
CA ARG A 134 0.48 14.89 14.15
C ARG A 134 -1.05 14.85 14.02
N LEU A 135 -1.73 15.31 15.06
CA LEU A 135 -3.17 15.11 15.24
C LEU A 135 -4.00 15.83 14.16
N GLU A 136 -3.64 17.04 13.79
CA GLU A 136 -4.36 17.83 12.78
C GLU A 136 -4.34 17.12 11.41
N GLU A 137 -3.21 16.55 11.04
CA GLU A 137 -3.08 15.80 9.79
C GLU A 137 -3.83 14.47 9.86
N SER A 138 -3.82 13.79 11.00
CA SER A 138 -4.63 12.59 11.21
C SER A 138 -6.12 12.89 11.07
N VAL A 139 -6.61 14.00 11.63
CA VAL A 139 -8.01 14.44 11.51
C VAL A 139 -8.35 14.69 10.05
N ALA A 140 -7.51 15.41 9.30
CA ALA A 140 -7.75 15.67 7.88
C ALA A 140 -7.90 14.38 7.05
N GLU A 141 -7.13 13.34 7.36
CA GLU A 141 -7.27 12.05 6.69
C GLU A 141 -8.61 11.36 7.02
N HIS A 142 -9.02 11.35 8.29
CA HIS A 142 -10.31 10.80 8.70
C HIS A 142 -11.49 11.59 8.13
N GLU A 143 -11.44 12.92 8.15
CA GLU A 143 -12.50 13.78 7.59
C GLU A 143 -12.67 13.52 6.09
N GLY A 144 -11.58 13.42 5.34
CA GLY A 144 -11.67 13.10 3.93
C GLY A 144 -12.21 11.69 3.67
N MET A 145 -11.98 10.72 4.56
CA MET A 145 -12.60 9.39 4.45
C MET A 145 -14.11 9.46 4.71
N LEU A 146 -14.54 10.20 5.74
CA LEU A 146 -15.95 10.42 6.07
C LEU A 146 -16.70 11.16 4.96
N GLU A 147 -16.04 12.11 4.28
CA GLU A 147 -16.63 12.79 3.13
C GLU A 147 -16.93 11.84 1.96
N LEU A 148 -16.11 10.80 1.78
CA LEU A 148 -16.32 9.80 0.72
C LEU A 148 -17.35 8.74 1.11
N CYS A 149 -17.51 8.48 2.41
CA CYS A 149 -18.39 7.46 2.96
C CYS A 149 -19.56 8.01 3.84
N PRO A 150 -20.29 9.08 3.45
CA PRO A 150 -21.38 9.59 4.27
C PRO A 150 -22.53 8.57 4.30
N GLY A 151 -22.65 7.82 5.40
CA GLY A 151 -23.68 6.79 5.59
C GLY A 151 -23.31 5.39 5.07
N ASP A 152 -22.07 5.19 4.64
CA ASP A 152 -21.52 3.87 4.32
C ASP A 152 -20.95 3.29 5.63
N ASP A 153 -21.48 2.16 6.10
CA ASP A 153 -20.93 1.49 7.28
C ASP A 153 -19.61 0.82 6.87
N PRO A 154 -18.46 1.25 7.42
CA PRO A 154 -17.20 0.56 7.20
C PRO A 154 -17.19 -0.70 8.07
N GLY A 155 -18.01 -1.68 7.71
CA GLY A 155 -18.06 -3.00 8.35
C GLY A 155 -16.72 -3.70 8.32
#